data_AF-A0A327QWM9-F1
#
_entry.id   AF-A0A327QWM9-F1
#
_cell.length_a   1.000
_cell.length_b   1.000
_cell.length_c   1.000
_cell.angle_alpha   90.00
_cell.angle_beta   90.00
_cell.angle_gamma   90.00
#
_symmetry.space_group_name_H-M   'P 1'
#
loop_
_entity.id
_entity.type
_entity.pdbx_description
1 polymer ?
#
loop_
_entity_poly.entity_id
_entity_poly.type
_entity_poly.pdbx_seq_one_letter_code
_entity_poly.pdbx_strand_id
1 'polypeptide(L)'
;MRIKPIPPNDLPPDVRYVHDEIAKLVGHSQGQVNMMDSDGALLGPFPPLLQYPQFGVPALTFLRALDQHATLPKTVREVAILTVGGKLGARFELYAHEIMAEAFGIPSRVISTLAAGGSPHGLAAEECVAHDIARSLVSGRIVPTATYQLAVHLLGQAGVAELFFLVGGYSLIATLLNGFDIAAPGDTE
;
A
#
# COMPACT_ATOMS: atom_id res chain seq x y z
N MET A 1 -6.40 16.25 -8.77
CA MET A 1 -5.05 16.26 -8.15
C MET A 1 -4.66 17.62 -7.59
N ARG A 2 -4.23 17.67 -6.32
CA ARG A 2 -3.77 18.88 -5.61
C ARG A 2 -2.25 19.07 -5.61
N ILE A 3 -1.51 18.02 -5.95
CA ILE A 3 -0.05 18.04 -6.17
C ILE A 3 0.25 17.38 -7.50
N LYS A 4 1.20 17.92 -8.26
CA LYS A 4 1.64 17.38 -9.53
C LYS A 4 2.92 16.56 -9.34
N PRO A 5 3.15 15.50 -10.13
CA PRO A 5 4.46 14.86 -10.23
C PRO A 5 5.56 15.89 -10.50
N ILE A 6 6.70 15.71 -9.84
CA ILE A 6 7.83 16.63 -9.95
C ILE A 6 8.90 15.96 -10.81
N PRO A 7 9.22 16.51 -11.99
CA PRO A 7 10.30 15.99 -12.81
C PRO A 7 11.61 15.97 -12.03
N PRO A 8 12.45 14.95 -12.23
CA PRO A 8 13.65 14.79 -11.43
C PRO A 8 14.63 15.97 -11.58
N ASN A 9 14.62 16.66 -12.71
CA ASN A 9 15.49 17.83 -12.96
C ASN A 9 15.06 19.09 -12.18
N ASP A 10 13.85 19.10 -11.63
CA ASP A 10 13.30 20.21 -10.86
C ASP A 10 13.45 19.99 -9.34
N LEU A 11 14.01 18.86 -8.91
CA LEU A 11 14.21 18.51 -7.51
C LEU A 11 15.50 19.12 -6.93
N PRO A 12 15.47 19.63 -5.69
CA PRO A 12 16.68 19.95 -4.92
C PRO A 12 17.62 18.74 -4.79
N PRO A 13 18.95 18.92 -4.66
CA PRO A 13 19.91 17.80 -4.70
C PRO A 13 19.67 16.69 -3.66
N ASP A 14 19.26 17.06 -2.45
CA ASP A 14 18.94 16.14 -1.35
C ASP A 14 17.68 15.33 -1.62
N VAL A 15 16.64 15.95 -2.19
CA VAL A 15 15.39 15.29 -2.59
C VAL A 15 15.59 14.45 -3.86
N ARG A 16 16.47 14.89 -4.77
CA ARG A 16 16.84 14.15 -5.98
C ARG A 16 17.47 12.80 -5.66
N TYR A 17 18.33 12.74 -4.64
CA TYR A 17 18.90 11.47 -4.18
C TYR A 17 17.80 10.48 -3.74
N VAL A 18 16.81 10.97 -2.98
CA VAL A 18 15.67 10.15 -2.53
C VAL A 18 14.84 9.68 -3.73
N HIS A 19 14.55 10.58 -4.67
CA HIS A 19 13.87 10.23 -5.92
C HIS A 19 14.60 9.09 -6.66
N ASP A 20 15.91 9.23 -6.88
CA ASP A 20 16.68 8.26 -7.66
C ASP A 20 16.75 6.89 -6.99
N GLU A 21 16.80 6.83 -5.66
CA GLU A 21 16.73 5.57 -4.92
C GLU A 21 15.35 4.89 -5.06
N ILE A 22 14.26 5.66 -5.01
CA ILE A 22 12.91 5.13 -5.25
C ILE A 22 12.77 4.65 -6.69
N ALA A 23 13.23 5.46 -7.66
CA ALA A 23 13.15 5.16 -9.08
C ALA A 23 13.84 3.83 -9.42
N LYS A 24 14.99 3.55 -8.81
CA LYS A 24 15.68 2.24 -8.93
C LYS A 24 14.81 1.11 -8.37
N LEU A 25 14.20 1.29 -7.20
CA LEU A 25 13.36 0.26 -6.57
C LEU A 25 12.13 -0.07 -7.43
N VAL A 26 11.40 0.95 -7.89
CA VAL A 26 10.20 0.75 -8.73
C VAL A 26 10.56 0.27 -10.14
N GLY A 27 11.72 0.67 -10.67
CA GLY A 27 12.21 0.21 -11.98
C GLY A 27 12.70 -1.25 -12.00
N HIS A 28 13.10 -1.80 -10.84
CA HIS A 28 13.52 -3.19 -10.71
C HIS A 28 12.38 -4.16 -10.35
N SER A 29 11.24 -3.67 -9.85
CA SER A 29 10.02 -4.49 -9.77
C SER A 29 9.49 -4.71 -11.18
N GLN A 30 9.58 -5.94 -11.70
CA GLN A 30 9.15 -6.27 -13.05
C GLN A 30 7.66 -5.92 -13.29
N GLY A 31 7.42 -4.75 -13.87
CA GLY A 31 6.66 -4.61 -15.10
C GLY A 31 5.14 -4.47 -15.04
N GLN A 32 4.48 -4.48 -13.88
CA GLN A 32 3.00 -4.46 -13.89
C GLN A 32 2.35 -3.15 -13.44
N VAL A 33 2.93 -2.41 -12.49
CA VAL A 33 2.38 -1.12 -12.04
C VAL A 33 3.19 0.04 -12.64
N ASN A 34 2.51 0.96 -13.33
CA ASN A 34 3.18 2.14 -13.85
C ASN A 34 3.38 3.18 -12.73
N MET A 35 4.62 3.39 -12.32
CA MET A 35 5.00 4.28 -11.21
C MET A 35 5.74 5.55 -11.66
N MET A 36 5.97 5.74 -12.96
CA MET A 36 6.64 6.91 -13.51
C MET A 36 5.94 7.40 -14.78
N ASP A 37 5.96 8.72 -15.03
CA ASP A 37 5.57 9.27 -16.33
C ASP A 37 6.72 9.24 -17.34
N SER A 38 6.46 9.76 -18.54
CA SER A 38 7.45 9.83 -19.63
C SER A 38 8.66 10.71 -19.33
N ASP A 39 8.53 11.64 -18.39
CA ASP A 39 9.58 12.56 -17.97
C ASP A 39 10.37 12.03 -16.77
N GLY A 40 10.04 10.81 -16.31
CA GLY A 40 10.67 10.13 -15.19
C GLY A 40 10.21 10.63 -13.83
N ALA A 41 9.12 11.40 -13.75
CA ALA A 41 8.55 11.82 -12.47
C ALA A 41 7.81 10.66 -11.82
N LEU A 42 8.05 10.44 -10.53
CA LEU A 42 7.38 9.40 -9.74
C LEU A 42 5.88 9.73 -9.53
N LEU A 43 5.01 8.74 -9.70
CA LEU A 43 3.56 8.85 -9.61
C LEU A 43 2.99 8.42 -8.25
N GLY A 44 1.67 8.51 -8.07
CA GLY A 44 1.01 7.93 -6.90
C GLY A 44 1.36 8.61 -5.58
N PRO A 45 1.90 7.89 -4.58
CA PRO A 45 2.22 8.48 -3.29
C PRO A 45 3.47 9.38 -3.33
N PHE A 46 4.32 9.30 -4.36
CA PHE A 46 5.63 9.95 -4.34
C PHE A 46 5.61 11.48 -4.48
N PRO A 47 4.78 12.12 -5.32
CA PRO A 47 4.73 13.58 -5.42
C PRO A 47 4.55 14.31 -4.08
N PRO A 48 3.56 13.97 -3.22
CA PRO A 48 3.44 14.63 -1.91
C PRO A 48 4.61 14.33 -0.97
N LEU A 49 5.22 13.14 -1.04
CA LEU A 49 6.36 12.77 -0.22
C LEU A 49 7.63 13.56 -0.61
N LEU A 50 7.83 13.81 -1.90
CA LEU A 50 8.94 14.62 -2.41
C LEU A 50 8.72 16.12 -2.19
N GLN A 51 7.48 16.60 -2.31
CA GLN A 51 7.12 18.00 -2.06
C GLN A 51 7.32 18.40 -0.58
N TYR A 52 7.10 17.47 0.35
CA TYR A 52 7.24 17.68 1.79
C TYR A 52 8.26 16.70 2.40
N PRO A 53 9.55 16.84 2.07
CA PRO A 53 10.58 15.84 2.38
C PRO A 53 10.79 15.63 3.88
N GLN A 54 10.51 16.64 4.72
CA GLN A 54 10.59 16.52 6.19
C GLN A 54 9.61 15.47 6.76
N PHE A 55 8.52 15.16 6.05
CA PHE A 55 7.58 14.09 6.40
C PHE A 55 7.72 12.90 5.46
N GLY A 56 7.99 13.15 4.17
CA GLY A 56 8.04 12.13 3.15
C GLY A 56 9.22 11.18 3.28
N VAL A 57 10.41 11.68 3.61
CA VAL A 57 11.60 10.83 3.77
C VAL A 57 11.41 9.83 4.93
N PRO A 58 11.01 10.23 6.15
CA PRO A 58 10.70 9.28 7.21
C PRO A 58 9.59 8.28 6.85
N ALA A 59 8.54 8.72 6.16
CA ALA A 59 7.45 7.83 5.73
C ALA A 59 7.94 6.75 4.74
N LEU A 60 8.78 7.13 3.77
CA LEU A 60 9.41 6.19 2.83
C LEU A 60 10.37 5.24 3.54
N THR A 61 11.15 5.72 4.51
CA THR A 61 12.01 4.86 5.32
C THR A 61 11.21 3.81 6.07
N PHE A 62 10.06 4.20 6.65
CA PHE A 62 9.17 3.26 7.33
C PHE A 62 8.59 2.21 6.37
N LEU A 63 8.08 2.61 5.20
CA LEU A 63 7.56 1.68 4.20
C LEU A 63 8.65 0.74 3.66
N ARG A 64 9.86 1.27 3.41
CA ARG A 64 11.00 0.46 3.00
C ARG A 64 11.37 -0.58 4.06
N ALA A 65 11.28 -0.24 5.34
CA ALA A 65 11.52 -1.19 6.41
C ALA A 65 10.49 -2.33 6.41
N LEU A 66 9.22 -2.03 6.11
CA LEU A 66 8.16 -3.05 5.98
C LEU A 66 8.43 -4.04 4.84
N ASP A 67 9.04 -3.60 3.75
CA ASP A 67 9.39 -4.46 2.63
C ASP A 67 10.69 -5.23 2.88
N GLN A 68 11.73 -4.57 3.40
CA GLN A 68 13.03 -5.20 3.66
C GLN A 68 12.98 -6.27 4.75
N HIS A 69 12.07 -6.12 5.72
CA HIS A 69 11.89 -7.05 6.82
C HIS A 69 10.61 -7.87 6.71
N ALA A 70 10.01 -7.94 5.52
CA ALA A 70 8.79 -8.70 5.28
C ALA A 70 8.98 -10.19 5.61
N THR A 71 8.13 -10.72 6.47
CA THR A 71 8.07 -12.16 6.81
C THR A 71 6.72 -12.77 6.47
N LEU A 72 5.66 -11.96 6.35
CA LEU A 72 4.35 -12.43 5.95
C LEU A 72 4.34 -12.89 4.48
N PRO A 73 3.53 -13.92 4.13
CA PRO A 73 3.30 -14.28 2.74
C PRO A 73 2.79 -13.09 1.93
N LYS A 74 3.20 -13.01 0.65
CA LYS A 74 2.83 -11.89 -0.23
C LYS A 74 1.31 -11.73 -0.35
N THR A 75 0.55 -12.83 -0.45
CA THR A 75 -0.91 -12.76 -0.56
C THR A 75 -1.56 -12.22 0.71
N VAL A 76 -1.05 -12.57 1.90
CA VAL A 76 -1.51 -12.02 3.19
C VAL A 76 -1.30 -10.51 3.25
N ARG A 77 -0.15 -10.03 2.79
CA ARG A 77 0.16 -8.58 2.71
C ARG A 77 -0.80 -7.88 1.75
N GLU A 78 -0.97 -8.38 0.52
CA GLU A 78 -1.87 -7.77 -0.46
C GLU A 78 -3.33 -7.75 0.01
N VAL A 79 -3.82 -8.81 0.68
CA VAL A 79 -5.17 -8.82 1.25
C VAL A 79 -5.35 -7.72 2.28
N ALA A 80 -4.36 -7.51 3.16
CA ALA A 80 -4.41 -6.42 4.13
C ALA A 80 -4.40 -5.04 3.45
N ILE A 81 -3.56 -4.85 2.43
CA ILE A 81 -3.44 -3.60 1.68
C ILE A 81 -4.73 -3.28 0.92
N LEU A 82 -5.25 -4.23 0.14
CA LEU A 82 -6.53 -4.09 -0.56
C LEU A 82 -7.70 -3.82 0.39
N THR A 83 -7.67 -4.40 1.59
CA THR A 83 -8.67 -4.12 2.62
C THR A 83 -8.61 -2.66 3.10
N VAL A 84 -7.41 -2.11 3.29
CA VAL A 84 -7.22 -0.70 3.65
C VAL A 84 -7.67 0.20 2.50
N GLY A 85 -7.14 -0.02 1.29
CA GLY A 85 -7.47 0.75 0.10
C GLY A 85 -8.96 0.76 -0.21
N GLY A 86 -9.62 -0.41 -0.14
CA GLY A 86 -11.05 -0.53 -0.40
C GLY A 86 -11.91 0.12 0.69
N LYS A 87 -11.45 0.11 1.95
CA LYS A 87 -12.19 0.77 3.04
C LYS A 87 -12.05 2.29 3.02
N LEU A 88 -10.90 2.80 2.60
CA LEU A 88 -10.61 4.24 2.52
C LEU A 88 -10.92 4.83 1.14
N GLY A 89 -11.19 4.01 0.12
CA GLY A 89 -11.44 4.45 -1.25
C GLY A 89 -10.19 5.03 -1.93
N ALA A 90 -9.00 4.53 -1.60
CA ALA A 90 -7.74 5.04 -2.13
C ALA A 90 -7.47 4.51 -3.54
N ARG A 91 -7.96 5.25 -4.55
CA ARG A 91 -7.97 4.84 -5.97
C ARG A 91 -6.61 4.39 -6.50
N PHE A 92 -5.55 5.18 -6.27
CA PHE A 92 -4.21 4.82 -6.75
C PHE A 92 -3.65 3.58 -6.03
N GLU A 93 -3.91 3.44 -4.72
CA GLU A 93 -3.49 2.27 -3.96
C GLU A 93 -4.18 1.01 -4.49
N LEU A 94 -5.50 1.09 -4.74
CA LEU A 94 -6.24 0.00 -5.37
C LEU A 94 -5.69 -0.34 -6.75
N TYR A 95 -5.48 0.64 -7.63
CA TYR A 95 -4.86 0.41 -8.94
C TYR A 95 -3.55 -0.37 -8.85
N ALA A 96 -2.64 0.06 -7.98
CA ALA A 96 -1.34 -0.60 -7.84
C ALA A 96 -1.48 -2.01 -7.26
N HIS A 97 -2.27 -2.18 -6.20
CA HIS A 97 -2.33 -3.42 -5.45
C HIS A 97 -3.28 -4.47 -6.04
N GLU A 98 -4.27 -4.08 -6.85
CA GLU A 98 -5.06 -5.03 -7.63
C GLU A 98 -4.15 -5.78 -8.60
N ILE A 99 -3.29 -5.05 -9.31
CA ILE A 99 -2.31 -5.62 -10.25
C ILE A 99 -1.33 -6.57 -9.53
N MET A 100 -0.80 -6.15 -8.38
CA MET A 100 0.13 -6.98 -7.59
C MET A 100 -0.54 -8.22 -7.02
N ALA A 101 -1.77 -8.10 -6.51
CA ALA A 101 -2.56 -9.21 -6.01
C ALA A 101 -2.86 -10.26 -7.08
N GLU A 102 -3.20 -9.83 -8.30
CA GLU A 102 -3.38 -10.74 -9.45
C GLU A 102 -2.09 -11.49 -9.77
N ALA A 103 -0.95 -10.79 -9.77
CA ALA A 103 0.36 -11.37 -10.03
C ALA A 103 0.78 -12.42 -8.99
N PHE A 104 0.35 -12.25 -7.74
CA PHE A 104 0.57 -13.24 -6.68
C PHE A 104 -0.50 -14.35 -6.65
N GLY A 105 -1.46 -14.34 -7.59
CA GLY A 105 -2.42 -15.41 -7.77
C GLY A 105 -3.69 -15.28 -6.92
N ILE A 106 -3.96 -14.11 -6.34
CA ILE A 106 -5.25 -13.86 -5.67
C ILE A 106 -6.34 -13.82 -6.76
N PRO A 107 -7.44 -14.59 -6.64
CA PRO A 107 -8.48 -14.60 -7.67
C PRO A 107 -9.13 -13.23 -7.87
N SER A 108 -9.35 -12.80 -9.11
CA SER A 108 -9.91 -11.46 -9.40
C SER A 108 -11.25 -11.17 -8.69
N ARG A 109 -12.09 -12.20 -8.44
CA ARG A 109 -13.33 -12.04 -7.64
C ARG A 109 -13.09 -11.64 -6.18
N VAL A 110 -11.99 -12.11 -5.60
CA VAL A 110 -11.58 -11.79 -4.23
C VAL A 110 -11.07 -10.36 -4.22
N ILE A 111 -10.19 -10.02 -5.16
CA ILE A 111 -9.62 -8.69 -5.35
C ILE A 111 -10.74 -7.65 -5.50
N SER A 112 -11.67 -7.86 -6.44
CA SER A 112 -12.78 -6.92 -6.68
C SER A 112 -13.67 -6.72 -5.44
N THR A 113 -13.86 -7.77 -4.64
CA THR A 113 -14.65 -7.68 -3.40
C THR A 113 -13.91 -6.86 -2.33
N LEU A 114 -12.60 -7.07 -2.18
CA LEU A 114 -11.76 -6.30 -1.26
C LEU A 114 -11.68 -4.83 -1.68
N ALA A 115 -11.46 -4.57 -2.97
CA ALA A 115 -11.41 -3.23 -3.54
C ALA A 115 -12.71 -2.44 -3.34
N ALA A 116 -13.85 -3.13 -3.39
CA ALA A 116 -15.16 -2.56 -3.07
C ALA A 116 -15.42 -2.37 -1.55
N GLY A 117 -14.44 -2.66 -0.69
CA GLY A 117 -14.54 -2.59 0.77
C GLY A 117 -15.37 -3.72 1.39
N GLY A 118 -15.61 -4.79 0.64
CA GLY A 118 -16.38 -5.97 1.06
C GLY A 118 -15.53 -7.05 1.74
N SER A 119 -16.18 -8.18 2.03
CA SER A 119 -15.53 -9.38 2.61
C SER A 119 -15.67 -10.56 1.65
N PRO A 120 -14.59 -11.01 0.98
CA PRO A 120 -14.65 -12.09 0.01
C PRO A 120 -14.80 -13.46 0.66
N HIS A 121 -15.37 -14.41 -0.08
CA HIS A 121 -15.24 -15.83 0.19
C HIS A 121 -14.02 -16.41 -0.56
N GLY A 122 -13.42 -17.47 0.00
CA GLY A 122 -12.34 -18.22 -0.65
C GLY A 122 -10.93 -17.71 -0.35
N LEU A 123 -10.76 -16.87 0.66
CA LEU A 123 -9.46 -16.58 1.25
C LEU A 123 -8.97 -17.78 2.08
N ALA A 124 -7.65 -18.00 2.09
CA ALA A 124 -7.01 -18.90 3.04
C ALA A 124 -7.14 -18.37 4.47
N ALA A 125 -6.90 -19.24 5.48
CA ALA A 125 -7.08 -18.86 6.89
C ALA A 125 -6.23 -17.64 7.30
N GLU A 126 -4.97 -17.59 6.85
CA GLU A 126 -4.04 -16.47 7.09
C GLU A 126 -4.50 -15.17 6.43
N GLU A 127 -5.06 -15.26 5.23
CA GLU A 127 -5.59 -14.11 4.49
C GLU A 127 -6.89 -13.59 5.12
N CYS A 128 -7.79 -14.48 5.55
CA CYS A 128 -9.01 -14.13 6.28
C CYS A 128 -8.67 -13.33 7.55
N VAL A 129 -7.74 -13.84 8.37
CA VAL A 129 -7.41 -13.15 9.63
C VAL A 129 -6.71 -11.82 9.38
N ALA A 130 -5.93 -11.70 8.29
CA ALA A 130 -5.35 -10.44 7.88
C ALA A 130 -6.40 -9.42 7.42
N HIS A 131 -7.40 -9.84 6.64
CA HIS A 131 -8.56 -9.01 6.28
C HIS A 131 -9.30 -8.52 7.53
N ASP A 132 -9.61 -9.41 8.48
CA ASP A 132 -10.37 -9.07 9.69
C ASP A 132 -9.62 -8.08 10.60
N ILE A 133 -8.30 -8.27 10.76
CA ILE A 133 -7.43 -7.33 11.48
C ILE A 133 -7.41 -5.97 10.77
N ALA A 134 -7.09 -5.96 9.48
CA ALA A 134 -6.97 -4.74 8.70
C ALA A 134 -8.28 -3.95 8.76
N ARG A 135 -9.41 -4.61 8.49
CA ARG A 135 -10.75 -4.04 8.55
C ARG A 135 -11.11 -3.44 9.91
N SER A 136 -10.74 -4.12 11.00
CA SER A 136 -10.97 -3.63 12.37
C SER A 136 -10.19 -2.34 12.62
N LEU A 137 -8.88 -2.36 12.34
CA LEU A 137 -7.97 -1.25 12.60
C LEU A 137 -8.30 -0.02 11.75
N VAL A 138 -8.51 -0.19 10.44
CA VAL A 138 -8.85 0.94 9.55
C VAL A 138 -10.23 1.54 9.88
N SER A 139 -11.11 0.79 10.55
CA SER A 139 -12.38 1.29 11.07
C SER A 139 -12.25 1.99 12.43
N GLY A 140 -11.03 2.21 12.93
CA GLY A 140 -10.76 2.84 14.21
C GLY A 140 -11.14 1.96 15.41
N ARG A 141 -11.17 0.64 15.25
CA ARG A 141 -11.56 -0.30 16.31
C ARG A 141 -10.36 -1.06 16.87
N ILE A 142 -10.49 -1.46 18.14
CA ILE A 142 -9.59 -2.42 18.76
C ILE A 142 -9.83 -3.80 18.13
N VAL A 143 -8.74 -4.52 17.82
CA VAL A 143 -8.81 -5.90 17.33
C VAL A 143 -9.43 -6.79 18.41
N PRO A 144 -10.51 -7.55 18.12
CA PRO A 144 -11.09 -8.47 19.09
C PRO A 144 -10.08 -9.52 19.57
N THR A 145 -10.13 -9.87 20.86
CA THR A 145 -9.19 -10.83 21.47
C THR A 145 -9.15 -12.17 20.74
N ALA A 146 -10.31 -12.70 20.32
CA ALA A 146 -10.37 -13.96 19.58
C ALA A 146 -9.68 -13.85 18.21
N THR A 147 -9.87 -12.73 17.50
CA THR A 147 -9.19 -12.46 16.21
C THR A 147 -7.68 -12.36 16.40
N TYR A 148 -7.23 -11.64 17.43
CA TYR A 148 -5.81 -11.53 17.75
C TYR A 148 -5.18 -12.89 18.09
N GLN A 149 -5.84 -13.70 18.92
CA GLN A 149 -5.34 -15.04 19.27
C GLN A 149 -5.25 -15.96 18.06
N LEU A 150 -6.26 -15.93 17.17
CA LEU A 150 -6.22 -16.67 15.91
C LEU A 150 -5.07 -16.19 15.02
N ALA A 151 -4.87 -14.87 14.91
CA ALA A 151 -3.79 -14.30 14.11
C ALA A 151 -2.41 -14.71 14.64
N VAL A 152 -2.22 -14.71 15.96
CA VAL A 152 -0.98 -15.18 16.58
C VAL A 152 -0.77 -16.68 16.33
N HIS A 153 -1.82 -17.49 16.36
CA HIS A 153 -1.72 -18.92 16.06
C HIS A 153 -1.28 -19.17 14.61
N LEU A 154 -1.81 -18.40 13.66
CA LEU A 154 -1.55 -18.57 12.23
C LEU A 154 -0.24 -17.91 11.78
N LEU A 155 0.00 -16.66 12.17
CA LEU A 155 1.07 -15.80 11.66
C LEU A 155 2.25 -15.66 12.64
N GLY A 156 2.09 -16.13 13.88
CA GLY A 156 3.03 -15.87 14.96
C GLY A 156 2.97 -14.42 15.48
N GLN A 157 3.60 -14.17 16.62
CA GLN A 157 3.61 -12.84 17.24
C GLN A 157 4.28 -11.79 16.36
N ALA A 158 5.41 -12.13 15.73
CA ALA A 158 6.12 -11.22 14.85
C ALA A 158 5.31 -10.88 13.58
N GLY A 159 4.64 -11.87 12.98
CA GLY A 159 3.78 -11.65 11.81
C GLY A 159 2.57 -10.76 12.13
N VAL A 160 1.96 -10.92 13.31
CA VAL A 160 0.88 -10.02 13.75
C VAL A 160 1.38 -8.59 13.96
N ALA A 161 2.58 -8.40 14.53
CA ALA A 161 3.18 -7.08 14.67
C ALA A 161 3.46 -6.46 13.29
N GLU A 162 4.08 -7.21 12.37
CA GLU A 162 4.30 -6.78 10.98
C GLU A 162 2.99 -6.34 10.32
N LEU A 163 1.92 -7.13 10.47
CA LEU A 163 0.60 -6.81 9.93
C LEU A 163 0.04 -5.50 10.48
N PHE A 164 0.21 -5.20 11.76
CA PHE A 164 -0.23 -3.93 12.35
C PHE A 164 0.52 -2.73 11.76
N PHE A 165 1.84 -2.85 11.62
CA PHE A 165 2.64 -1.79 10.98
C PHE A 165 2.30 -1.64 9.50
N LEU A 166 2.04 -2.75 8.80
CA LEU A 166 1.60 -2.74 7.40
C LEU A 166 0.28 -1.98 7.23
N VAL A 167 -0.72 -2.31 8.05
CA VAL A 167 -2.02 -1.62 8.03
C VAL A 167 -1.86 -0.12 8.34
N GLY A 168 -1.02 0.24 9.32
CA GLY A 168 -0.72 1.65 9.62
C GLY A 168 -0.03 2.38 8.46
N GLY A 169 0.95 1.74 7.81
CA GLY A 169 1.67 2.31 6.68
C GLY A 169 0.79 2.54 5.46
N TYR A 170 -0.04 1.57 5.11
CA TYR A 170 -0.98 1.75 4.01
C TYR A 170 -2.14 2.68 4.36
N SER A 171 -2.54 2.78 5.63
CA SER A 171 -3.50 3.82 6.05
C SER A 171 -2.91 5.22 5.88
N LEU A 172 -1.61 5.41 6.15
CA LEU A 172 -0.90 6.65 5.87
C LEU A 172 -0.88 6.94 4.35
N ILE A 173 -0.51 5.96 3.53
CA ILE A 173 -0.47 6.12 2.06
C ILE A 173 -1.86 6.46 1.51
N ALA A 174 -2.88 5.67 1.83
CA ALA A 174 -4.27 5.95 1.46
C ALA A 174 -4.73 7.36 1.88
N THR A 175 -4.36 7.80 3.08
CA THR A 175 -4.67 9.15 3.57
C THR A 175 -4.00 10.23 2.71
N LEU A 176 -2.72 10.05 2.34
CA LEU A 176 -2.01 11.00 1.48
C LEU A 176 -2.60 11.02 0.06
N LEU A 177 -2.88 9.86 -0.52
CA LEU A 177 -3.47 9.74 -1.85
C LEU A 177 -4.83 10.46 -1.91
N ASN A 178 -5.71 10.20 -0.95
CA ASN A 178 -7.02 10.86 -0.88
C ASN A 178 -6.92 12.34 -0.51
N GLY A 179 -6.04 12.68 0.43
CA GLY A 179 -5.82 14.05 0.90
C GLY A 179 -5.28 14.97 -0.19
N PHE A 180 -4.46 14.45 -1.10
CA PHE A 180 -3.98 15.18 -2.28
C PHE A 180 -4.76 14.90 -3.56
N ASP A 181 -5.84 14.12 -3.49
CA ASP A 181 -6.70 13.78 -4.63
C ASP A 181 -5.88 13.22 -5.80
N ILE A 182 -4.98 12.29 -5.51
CA ILE A 182 -4.11 11.65 -6.50
C ILE A 182 -4.94 10.70 -7.36
N ALA A 183 -4.92 10.92 -8.68
CA ALA A 183 -5.66 10.09 -9.64
C ALA A 183 -4.91 8.78 -9.92
N ALA A 184 -5.63 7.67 -10.08
CA ALA A 184 -5.05 6.46 -10.63
C ALA A 184 -4.91 6.58 -12.16
N PRO A 185 -3.95 5.89 -12.79
CA PRO A 185 -3.90 5.81 -14.24
C PRO A 185 -5.22 5.28 -14.83
N GLY A 186 -5.74 5.96 -15.85
CA GLY A 186 -7.01 5.59 -16.49
C GLY A 186 -8.26 6.19 -15.84
N ASP A 187 -8.13 6.84 -14.68
CA ASP A 187 -9.18 7.69 -14.14
C ASP A 187 -9.28 8.97 -14.99
N THR A 188 -10.21 8.99 -15.95
CA THR A 188 -10.69 10.25 -16.52
C THR A 188 -11.64 10.89 -15.51
N GLU A 189 -11.43 12.18 -15.24
CA GLU A 189 -12.29 13.02 -14.37
C GLU A 189 -13.79 12.76 -14.54
#